data_AF-A0AAU6ZQ97-F1
#
_entry.id   AF-A0AAU6ZQ97-F1
#
_cell.length_a   1.000
_cell.length_b   1.000
_cell.length_c   1.000
_cell.angle_alpha   90.00
_cell.angle_beta   90.00
_cell.angle_gamma   90.00
#
_symmetry.space_group_name_H-M   'P 1'
#
loop_
_entity.id
_entity.type
_entity.pdbx_description
1 polymer ?
#
loop_
_entity_poly.entity_id
_entity_poly.type
_entity_poly.pdbx_seq_one_letter_code
_entity_poly.pdbx_strand_id
1 'polypeptide(L)' 'MRWVHHTGFEAYDDGSLAEPWRQQPGTPAYCTELALEDFGQALAAAQKDKSSCRRDRLMERMASLH' A
#
# COMPACT_ATOMS: atom_id res chain seq x y z
N MET A 1 20.22 0.30 5.24
CA MET A 1 19.27 -0.53 6.03
C MET A 1 19.77 -0.99 7.41
N ARG A 2 21.08 -1.00 7.73
CA ARG A 2 21.61 -1.46 9.05
C ARG A 2 20.90 -0.87 10.28
N TRP A 3 20.61 0.42 10.29
CA TRP A 3 19.91 1.08 11.41
C TRP A 3 18.44 0.65 11.53
N VAL A 4 17.77 0.39 10.41
CA VAL A 4 16.36 -0.09 10.39
C VAL A 4 16.27 -1.47 11.02
N HIS A 5 17.22 -2.35 10.71
CA HIS A 5 17.28 -3.67 11.33
C HIS A 5 17.62 -3.62 12.81
N HIS A 6 18.47 -2.68 13.25
CA HIS A 6 18.75 -2.48 14.68
C HIS A 6 17.52 -2.02 15.47
N THR A 7 16.56 -1.33 14.85
CA THR A 7 15.31 -0.93 15.49
C THR A 7 14.25 -2.04 15.48
N GLY A 8 14.58 -3.22 14.95
CA GLY A 8 13.67 -4.37 14.84
C GLY A 8 12.71 -4.29 13.66
N PHE A 9 12.94 -3.37 12.71
CA PHE A 9 12.12 -3.25 11.50
C PHE A 9 12.81 -3.92 10.31
N GLU A 10 11.98 -4.43 9.39
CA GLU A 10 12.42 -4.92 8.10
C GLU A 10 12.10 -3.87 7.03
N ALA A 11 13.10 -3.50 6.23
CA ALA A 11 12.94 -2.53 5.17
C ALA A 11 12.66 -3.24 3.83
N TYR A 12 11.70 -2.69 3.07
CA TYR A 12 11.50 -3.03 1.67
C TYR A 12 11.93 -1.85 0.79
N ASP A 13 12.72 -2.10 -0.26
CA ASP A 13 13.06 -1.09 -1.26
C ASP A 13 12.07 -1.16 -2.43
N ASP A 14 11.14 -0.19 -2.49
CA ASP A 14 10.13 -0.05 -3.55
C ASP A 14 10.64 0.79 -4.74
N GLY A 15 11.95 1.05 -4.81
CA GLY A 15 12.59 1.69 -5.94
C GLY A 15 12.33 3.20 -6.03
N SER A 16 11.78 3.66 -7.16
CA SER A 16 11.75 5.08 -7.51
C SER A 16 10.72 5.88 -6.71
N LEU A 17 11.06 7.12 -6.38
CA LEU A 17 10.14 8.10 -5.78
C LEU A 17 8.91 8.46 -6.65
N ALA A 18 8.87 8.01 -7.90
CA ALA A 18 7.70 8.14 -8.77
C ALA A 18 6.63 7.06 -8.53
N GLU A 19 6.99 5.93 -7.91
CA GLU A 19 6.11 4.78 -7.65
C GLU A 19 5.34 4.74 -6.30
N PRO A 20 5.46 5.69 -5.33
CA PRO A 20 4.72 5.64 -4.06
C PRO A 20 3.20 5.56 -4.17
N TRP A 21 2.63 5.84 -5.35
CA TRP A 21 1.20 5.68 -5.62
C TRP A 21 0.72 4.22 -5.42
N ARG A 22 1.62 3.24 -5.47
CA ARG A 22 1.34 1.80 -5.22
C ARG A 22 1.01 1.50 -3.76
N GLN A 23 1.30 2.44 -2.86
CA GLN A 23 1.08 2.38 -1.42
C GLN A 23 0.06 3.44 -0.96
N GLN A 24 -0.97 3.70 -1.76
CA GLN A 24 -2.01 4.70 -1.46
C GLN A 24 -3.37 4.04 -1.23
N PRO A 25 -4.33 4.70 -0.55
CA PRO A 25 -5.68 4.18 -0.38
C PRO A 25 -6.27 3.61 -1.66
N GLY A 26 -6.88 2.43 -1.58
CA GLY A 26 -7.42 1.72 -2.73
C GLY A 26 -6.38 0.90 -3.53
N THR A 27 -5.16 0.72 -3.01
CA THR A 27 -4.18 -0.25 -3.52
C THR A 27 -4.04 -1.46 -2.58
N PRO A 28 -3.54 -2.61 -3.06
CA PRO A 28 -3.43 -3.83 -2.24
C PRO A 28 -2.42 -3.75 -1.09
N ALA A 29 -1.40 -2.90 -1.18
CA ALA A 29 -0.34 -2.78 -0.17
C ALA A 29 -0.64 -1.73 0.92
N TYR A 30 -1.77 -1.01 0.82
CA TYR A 30 -2.08 0.10 1.70
C TYR A 30 -2.74 -0.36 3.00
N CYS A 31 -2.09 -0.08 4.14
CA CYS A 31 -2.60 -0.38 5.48
C CYS A 31 -3.01 -1.85 5.66
N THR A 32 -2.17 -2.77 5.18
CA THR A 32 -2.34 -4.22 5.31
C THR A 32 -1.20 -4.82 6.12
N GLU A 33 -1.51 -5.78 6.97
CA GLU A 33 -0.53 -6.53 7.78
C GLU A 33 0.16 -7.63 6.95
N LEU A 34 0.81 -7.25 5.85
CA LEU A 34 1.52 -8.19 4.98
C LEU A 34 2.92 -8.48 5.52
N ALA A 35 3.36 -9.74 5.38
CA ALA A 35 4.75 -10.08 5.55
C ALA A 35 5.60 -9.50 4.41
N LEU A 36 6.91 -9.34 4.65
CA LEU A 36 7.84 -8.77 3.66
C LEU A 36 7.87 -9.56 2.34
N GLU A 37 7.70 -10.88 2.43
CA GLU A 37 7.64 -11.81 1.29
C GLU A 37 6.45 -11.54 0.34
N ASP A 38 5.32 -11.07 0.87
CA ASP A 38 4.11 -10.79 0.10
C ASP A 38 4.01 -9.31 -0.33
N PHE A 39 4.73 -8.41 0.34
CA PHE A 39 4.62 -6.97 0.14
C PHE A 39 4.95 -6.55 -1.30
N GLY A 40 6.01 -7.13 -1.88
CA GLY A 40 6.39 -6.87 -3.28
C GLY A 40 5.31 -7.27 -4.29
N GLN A 41 4.62 -8.38 -4.06
CA GLN A 41 3.52 -8.83 -4.91
C GLN A 41 2.32 -7.87 -4.81
N ALA A 42 2.02 -7.37 -3.61
CA ALA A 42 0.94 -6.40 -3.40
C ALA A 42 1.21 -5.06 -4.11
N LEU A 43 2.46 -4.59 -4.09
CA LEU A 43 2.89 -3.39 -4.83
C LEU A 43 2.76 -3.58 -6.35
N ALA A 44 3.16 -4.75 -6.86
CA ALA A 44 3.04 -5.09 -8.28
C ALA A 44 1.57 -5.19 -8.73
N ALA A 45 0.67 -5.64 -7.85
CA ALA A 45 -0.76 -5.75 -8.13
C ALA A 45 -1.52 -4.41 -8.12
N ALA A 46 -0.88 -3.31 -7.71
CA ALA A 46 -1.50 -1.99 -7.69
C ALA A 46 -1.87 -1.53 -9.12
N GLN A 47 -3.11 -1.06 -9.27
CA GLN A 47 -3.67 -0.61 -10.55
C GLN A 47 -4.08 0.86 -10.43
N LYS A 48 -3.25 1.76 -10.98
CA LYS A 48 -3.35 3.22 -10.79
C LYS A 48 -4.74 3.77 -11.10
N ASP A 49 -5.30 3.40 -12.26
CA ASP A 49 -6.60 3.90 -12.72
C ASP A 49 -7.77 3.41 -11.85
N LYS A 50 -7.60 2.30 -11.13
CA LYS A 50 -8.63 1.73 -10.26
C LYS A 50 -8.50 2.17 -8.80
N SER A 51 -7.33 2.63 -8.37
CA SER A 51 -7.08 2.92 -6.96
C SER A 51 -7.93 4.08 -6.45
N SER A 52 -8.04 5.18 -7.20
CA SER A 52 -8.91 6.30 -6.86
C SER A 52 -10.39 5.88 -6.79
N CYS A 53 -10.87 5.17 -7.81
CA CYS A 53 -12.25 4.68 -7.85
C CYS A 53 -12.58 3.75 -6.66
N ARG A 54 -11.67 2.83 -6.31
CA ARG A 54 -11.83 1.94 -5.15
C ARG A 54 -11.90 2.72 -3.84
N ARG A 55 -11.00 3.69 -3.66
CA ARG A 55 -10.98 4.58 -2.49
C ARG A 55 -12.30 5.36 -2.38
N ASP A 56 -12.73 6.00 -3.46
CA ASP A 56 -13.92 6.87 -3.43
C ASP A 56 -15.18 6.05 -3.11
N ARG A 57 -15.32 4.87 -3.74
CA ARG A 57 -16.42 3.95 -3.44
C ARG A 57 -16.43 3.45 -1.99
N LEU A 58 -15.25 3.24 -1.38
CA LEU A 58 -15.15 2.89 0.04
C LEU A 58 -15.65 4.04 0.90
N MET A 59 -15.23 5.27 0.61
CA MET A 59 -15.65 6.45 1.36
C MET A 59 -17.16 6.71 1.25
N GLU A 60 -17.73 6.54 0.05
CA GLU A 60 -19.19 6.60 -0.17
C GLU A 60 -19.93 5.55 0.70
N ARG A 61 -19.45 4.30 0.69
CA ARG A 61 -20.04 3.24 1.53
C ARG A 61 -19.95 3.59 3.00
N MET A 62 -18.79 4.03 3.49
CA MET A 62 -18.64 4.41 4.90
C MET A 62 -19.57 5.56 5.28
N ALA A 63 -19.74 6.56 4.39
CA ALA A 63 -20.67 7.66 4.63
C ALA A 63 -22.14 7.19 4.71
N SER A 64 -22.52 6.16 3.95
CA SER A 64 -23.87 5.59 3.93
C SER A 64 -24.22 4.66 5.11
N LEU A 65 -23.26 4.37 6.01
CA LEU A 65 -23.48 3.52 7.19
C LEU A 65 -23.99 4.30 8.42
N HIS A 66 -24.30 5.59 8.26
CA HIS A 66 -25.02 6.42 9.24
C HIS A 66 -26.53 6.36 9.01
#